data_AF-A0A0B5DE87-F1
#
_entry.id   AF-A0A0B5DE87-F1
#
_cell.length_a   1.000
_cell.length_b   1.000
_cell.length_c   1.000
_cell.angle_alpha   90.00
_cell.angle_beta   90.00
_cell.angle_gamma   90.00
#
_symmetry.space_group_name_H-M   'P 1'
#
loop_
_entity.id
_entity.type
_entity.pdbx_description
1 polymer ?
#
loop_
_entity_poly.entity_id
_entity_poly.type
_entity_poly.pdbx_seq_one_letter_code
_entity_poly.pdbx_strand_id
1 'polypeptide(L)'
;MTTYGGRFGLRSGRATLVLARARAHRPLITAALVTVLLTTTVLAALAAYSTALGDAALRHSLAQRRNAGDAALVVKAEVAADRRRAADTAVRDGARRTFDGLPVTVRTLVRSGPYALPATSRAGTARPGDKPDLTHFAALDSTQVRLSEGRLPRAGTPNVEVAIPETAARRLRLAPGARLTVTDRLDGPPVRILVTGVYRPTEPASPYWLLDDLGGRGVQTSSFTTYGPLLTAPSVVTGGRVSEGPSAWLASADFARLTADRIDALRTSARTGPAALLKLPTGDGSEGGTTASTALPEVLDRVERSLLVSRSTLLVVALQLALLAACALLLVARLLAAERTGETRLLRARGASRTALAGLAAREALLLAGP
;
A
#
# COMPACT_ATOMS: atom_id res chain seq x y z
N MET A 1 -70.14 41.33 44.97
CA MET A 1 -70.78 41.43 43.64
C MET A 1 -69.77 40.95 42.60
N THR A 2 -70.05 39.76 42.09
CA THR A 2 -69.55 39.03 40.91
C THR A 2 -68.80 39.90 39.88
N THR A 3 -67.66 39.49 39.29
CA THR A 3 -67.58 38.71 38.02
C THR A 3 -66.10 38.35 37.71
N TYR A 4 -65.73 37.05 37.70
CA TYR A 4 -65.26 36.22 36.55
C TYR A 4 -64.20 36.89 35.64
N GLY A 5 -63.00 36.36 35.43
CA GLY A 5 -62.65 34.96 35.15
C GLY A 5 -62.47 34.79 33.64
N GLY A 6 -61.22 34.78 33.14
CA GLY A 6 -60.96 34.72 31.70
C GLY A 6 -59.48 34.64 31.30
N ARG A 7 -58.72 33.72 31.92
CA ARG A 7 -57.38 33.32 31.44
C ARG A 7 -57.49 31.88 30.93
N PHE A 8 -56.77 31.56 29.86
CA PHE A 8 -56.53 30.22 29.28
C PHE A 8 -57.65 29.60 28.43
N GLY A 9 -57.45 29.59 27.10
CA GLY A 9 -58.26 28.76 26.20
C GLY A 9 -57.74 28.60 24.76
N LEU A 10 -56.89 29.51 24.26
CA LEU A 10 -56.51 29.52 22.83
C LEU A 10 -55.27 28.69 22.46
N ARG A 11 -54.49 28.21 23.43
CA ARG A 11 -53.29 27.39 23.18
C ARG A 11 -53.55 25.89 23.20
N SER A 12 -54.47 25.42 24.05
CA SER A 12 -54.80 24.00 24.22
C SER A 12 -55.53 23.43 23.00
N GLY A 13 -56.55 24.12 22.47
CA GLY A 13 -57.35 23.64 21.34
C GLY A 13 -56.57 23.45 20.02
N ARG A 14 -55.47 24.19 19.81
CA ARG A 14 -54.61 24.02 18.64
C ARG A 14 -53.79 22.73 18.72
N ALA A 15 -53.26 22.39 19.89
CA ALA A 15 -52.50 21.15 20.10
C ALA A 15 -53.42 19.91 20.00
N THR A 16 -54.63 19.97 20.55
CA THR A 16 -55.58 18.85 20.50
C THR A 16 -56.13 18.60 19.09
N LEU A 17 -56.35 19.65 18.29
CA LEU A 17 -56.78 19.51 16.90
C LEU A 17 -55.67 18.95 16.00
N VAL A 18 -54.41 19.33 16.24
CA VAL A 18 -53.23 18.77 15.55
C VAL A 18 -53.05 17.29 15.90
N LEU A 19 -53.21 16.91 17.18
CA LEU A 19 -53.15 15.52 17.64
C LEU A 19 -54.33 14.66 17.15
N ALA A 20 -55.52 15.23 17.02
CA ALA A 20 -56.69 14.54 16.46
C ALA A 20 -56.59 14.37 14.92
N ARG A 21 -56.11 15.39 14.20
CA ARG A 21 -55.85 15.33 12.75
C ARG A 21 -54.71 14.39 12.37
N ALA A 22 -53.67 14.32 13.20
CA ALA A 22 -52.58 13.35 13.06
C ALA A 22 -53.08 11.90 13.21
N ARG A 23 -54.19 11.67 13.94
CA ARG A 23 -54.80 10.35 14.15
C ARG A 23 -55.55 9.82 12.92
N ALA A 24 -56.16 10.70 12.13
CA ALA A 24 -56.87 10.33 10.90
C ALA A 24 -55.94 10.09 9.70
N HIS A 25 -54.75 10.71 9.69
CA HIS A 25 -53.79 10.64 8.56
C HIS A 25 -52.49 9.91 8.94
N ARG A 26 -52.55 9.07 9.97
CA ARG A 26 -51.44 8.20 10.42
C ARG A 26 -50.74 7.46 9.28
N PRO A 27 -51.42 6.79 8.33
CA PRO A 27 -50.71 6.01 7.31
C PRO A 27 -49.82 6.88 6.41
N LEU A 28 -50.25 8.10 6.08
CA LEU A 28 -49.50 9.00 5.20
C LEU A 28 -48.30 9.65 5.91
N ILE A 29 -48.47 10.04 7.19
CA ILE A 29 -47.37 10.56 8.01
C ILE A 29 -46.35 9.45 8.29
N THR A 30 -46.82 8.23 8.60
CA THR A 30 -45.96 7.07 8.78
C THR A 30 -45.21 6.72 7.48
N ALA A 31 -45.87 6.75 6.32
CA ALA A 31 -45.22 6.52 5.04
C ALA A 31 -44.13 7.56 4.73
N ALA A 32 -44.38 8.85 4.99
CA ALA A 32 -43.37 9.90 4.81
C ALA A 32 -42.17 9.72 5.76
N LEU A 33 -42.42 9.46 7.05
CA LEU A 33 -41.37 9.20 8.05
C LEU A 33 -40.54 7.96 7.67
N VAL A 34 -41.18 6.88 7.24
CA VAL A 34 -40.51 5.65 6.78
C VAL A 34 -39.65 5.95 5.56
N THR A 35 -40.13 6.73 4.59
CA THR A 35 -39.33 7.12 3.41
C THR A 35 -38.11 7.96 3.80
N VAL A 36 -38.26 8.96 4.67
CA VAL A 36 -37.13 9.77 5.15
C VAL A 36 -36.12 8.89 5.90
N LEU A 37 -36.59 8.07 6.83
CA LEU A 37 -35.75 7.17 7.61
C LEU A 37 -34.99 6.19 6.71
N LEU A 38 -35.66 5.54 5.75
CA LEU A 38 -35.04 4.63 4.80
C LEU A 38 -34.01 5.35 3.93
N THR A 39 -34.33 6.54 3.43
CA THR A 39 -33.42 7.32 2.58
C THR A 39 -32.17 7.74 3.34
N THR A 40 -32.33 8.28 4.55
CA THR A 40 -31.21 8.65 5.41
C THR A 40 -30.36 7.43 5.78
N THR A 41 -30.99 6.30 6.10
CA THR A 41 -30.29 5.05 6.42
C THR A 41 -29.50 4.53 5.23
N VAL A 42 -30.10 4.51 4.03
CA VAL A 42 -29.44 4.06 2.80
C VAL A 42 -28.29 4.98 2.42
N LEU A 43 -28.45 6.30 2.50
CA LEU A 43 -27.38 7.26 2.20
C LEU A 43 -26.24 7.17 3.21
N ALA A 44 -26.55 7.04 4.50
CA ALA A 44 -25.55 6.85 5.56
C ALA A 44 -24.81 5.52 5.38
N ALA A 45 -25.52 4.43 5.11
CA ALA A 45 -24.94 3.12 4.85
C ALA A 45 -24.06 3.13 3.59
N LEU A 46 -24.49 3.79 2.52
CA LEU A 46 -23.73 3.91 1.28
C LEU A 46 -22.47 4.76 1.46
N ALA A 47 -22.55 5.84 2.23
CA ALA A 47 -21.38 6.66 2.58
C ALA A 47 -20.38 5.87 3.43
N ALA A 48 -20.85 5.17 4.46
CA ALA A 48 -20.01 4.31 5.29
C ALA A 48 -19.38 3.16 4.48
N TYR A 49 -20.15 2.52 3.61
CA TYR A 49 -19.68 1.47 2.71
C TYR A 49 -18.64 1.99 1.72
N SER A 50 -18.85 3.17 1.12
CA SER A 50 -17.89 3.76 0.18
C SER A 50 -16.54 4.02 0.84
N THR A 51 -16.52 4.49 2.09
CA THR A 51 -15.28 4.74 2.83
C THR A 51 -14.59 3.42 3.20
N ALA A 52 -15.34 2.47 3.77
CA ALA A 52 -14.79 1.18 4.18
C ALA A 52 -14.26 0.37 2.99
N LEU A 53 -14.98 0.39 1.86
CA LEU A 53 -14.56 -0.27 0.62
C LEU A 53 -13.31 0.39 0.03
N GLY A 54 -13.21 1.71 0.09
CA GLY A 54 -12.04 2.45 -0.39
C GLY A 54 -10.77 2.08 0.38
N ASP A 55 -10.86 2.08 1.70
CA ASP A 55 -9.76 1.66 2.58
C ASP A 55 -9.37 0.20 2.36
N ALA A 56 -10.36 -0.70 2.28
CA ALA A 56 -10.10 -2.13 2.04
C ALA A 56 -9.46 -2.38 0.66
N ALA A 57 -9.94 -1.70 -0.39
CA ALA A 57 -9.39 -1.79 -1.73
C ALA A 57 -7.96 -1.24 -1.80
N LEU A 58 -7.68 -0.13 -1.12
CA LEU A 58 -6.33 0.43 -0.98
C LEU A 58 -5.38 -0.59 -0.34
N ARG A 59 -5.75 -1.12 0.84
CA ARG A 59 -4.94 -2.10 1.57
C ARG A 59 -4.71 -3.36 0.75
N HIS A 60 -5.76 -3.87 0.10
CA HIS A 60 -5.68 -5.06 -0.74
C HIS A 60 -4.77 -4.84 -1.96
N SER A 61 -4.89 -3.69 -2.63
CA SER A 61 -4.05 -3.34 -3.77
C SER A 61 -2.57 -3.24 -3.38
N LEU A 62 -2.26 -2.61 -2.24
CA LEU A 62 -0.88 -2.50 -1.75
C LEU A 62 -0.31 -3.83 -1.25
N ALA A 63 -1.16 -4.69 -0.67
CA ALA A 63 -0.78 -6.04 -0.27
C ALA A 63 -0.57 -6.99 -1.46
N GLN A 64 -1.10 -6.64 -2.64
CA GLN A 64 -0.96 -7.47 -3.83
C GLN A 64 0.51 -7.56 -4.24
N ARG A 65 1.00 -8.78 -4.46
CA ARG A 65 2.42 -9.10 -4.66
C ARG A 65 3.12 -8.23 -5.70
N ARG A 66 2.44 -7.94 -6.82
CA ARG A 66 2.97 -7.09 -7.90
C ARG A 66 3.29 -5.68 -7.41
N ASN A 67 2.38 -5.10 -6.63
CA ASN A 67 2.52 -3.75 -6.11
C ASN A 67 3.44 -3.70 -4.88
N ALA A 68 3.55 -4.79 -4.11
CA ALA A 68 4.42 -4.86 -2.94
C ALA A 68 5.91 -4.67 -3.28
N GLY A 69 6.35 -5.10 -4.47
CA GLY A 69 7.69 -4.83 -4.97
C GLY A 69 7.89 -3.35 -5.34
N ASP A 70 6.96 -2.79 -6.12
CA ASP A 70 6.99 -1.38 -6.54
C ASP A 70 6.86 -0.41 -5.35
N ALA A 71 6.04 -0.76 -4.36
CA ALA A 71 5.82 -0.01 -3.13
C ALA A 71 6.97 -0.12 -2.12
N ALA A 72 7.91 -1.06 -2.31
CA ALA A 72 9.06 -1.17 -1.44
C ALA A 72 10.05 -0.03 -1.68
N LEU A 73 10.81 0.29 -0.64
CA LEU A 73 11.95 1.20 -0.72
C LEU A 73 13.22 0.35 -0.84
N VAL A 74 13.96 0.54 -1.93
CA VAL A 74 15.25 -0.11 -2.17
C VAL A 74 16.35 0.93 -1.99
N VAL A 75 17.32 0.60 -1.17
CA VAL A 75 18.52 1.43 -0.93
C VAL A 75 19.74 0.59 -1.24
N LYS A 76 20.67 1.10 -2.03
CA LYS A 76 21.96 0.45 -2.31
C LYS A 76 23.08 1.46 -2.10
N ALA A 77 24.06 1.09 -1.30
CA ALA A 77 25.21 1.94 -0.99
C ALA A 77 26.45 1.09 -0.76
N GLU A 78 27.61 1.62 -1.16
CA GLU A 78 28.88 1.09 -0.69
C GLU A 78 29.13 1.60 0.73
N VAL A 79 29.32 0.68 1.68
CA VAL A 79 29.44 1.03 3.10
C VAL A 79 30.58 0.25 3.72
N ALA A 80 31.56 0.99 4.24
CA ALA A 80 32.68 0.44 4.97
C ALA A 80 32.23 -0.42 6.16
N ALA A 81 32.94 -1.52 6.44
CA ALA A 81 32.56 -2.51 7.46
C ALA A 81 32.24 -1.92 8.84
N ASP A 82 33.00 -0.92 9.29
CA ASP A 82 32.83 -0.24 10.58
C ASP A 82 31.56 0.64 10.62
N ARG A 83 31.12 1.15 9.46
CA ARG A 83 29.93 2.02 9.32
C ARG A 83 28.63 1.27 9.03
N ARG A 84 28.68 -0.03 8.73
CA ARG A 84 27.48 -0.83 8.37
C ARG A 84 26.35 -0.74 9.40
N ARG A 85 26.67 -0.77 10.70
CA ARG A 85 25.64 -0.64 11.76
C ARG A 85 24.99 0.74 11.77
N ALA A 86 25.78 1.80 11.59
CA ALA A 86 25.26 3.17 11.53
C ALA A 86 24.38 3.38 10.28
N ALA A 87 24.82 2.86 9.13
CA ALA A 87 24.04 2.88 7.90
C ALA A 87 22.72 2.11 8.05
N ASP A 88 22.75 0.92 8.65
CA ASP A 88 21.56 0.09 8.89
C ASP A 88 20.53 0.78 9.81
N THR A 89 20.97 1.49 10.84
CA THR A 89 20.09 2.35 11.66
C THR A 89 19.53 3.52 10.85
N ALA A 90 20.38 4.24 10.11
CA ALA A 90 19.97 5.37 9.30
C ALA A 90 18.97 4.98 8.19
N VAL A 91 19.13 3.79 7.60
CA VAL A 91 18.16 3.24 6.63
C VAL A 91 16.83 2.94 7.29
N ARG A 92 16.80 2.36 8.50
CA ARG A 92 15.53 2.12 9.22
C ARG A 92 14.80 3.42 9.54
N ASP A 93 15.52 4.44 9.99
CA ASP A 93 14.92 5.74 10.31
C ASP A 93 14.50 6.51 9.06
N GLY A 94 15.27 6.42 7.98
CA GLY A 94 14.88 6.95 6.68
C GLY A 94 13.67 6.22 6.11
N ALA A 95 13.60 4.90 6.22
CA ALA A 95 12.46 4.11 5.79
C ALA A 95 11.18 4.49 6.55
N ARG A 96 11.23 4.62 7.88
CA ARG A 96 10.09 5.10 8.68
C ARG A 96 9.61 6.47 8.22
N ARG A 97 10.51 7.37 7.86
CA ARG A 97 10.15 8.68 7.28
C ARG A 97 9.53 8.50 5.91
N THR A 98 10.16 7.77 4.98
CA THR A 98 9.61 7.50 3.62
C THR A 98 8.19 6.94 3.66
N PHE A 99 7.88 6.08 4.64
CA PHE A 99 6.56 5.48 4.82
C PHE A 99 5.66 6.21 5.84
N ASP A 100 5.92 7.49 6.12
CA ASP A 100 5.07 8.37 6.94
C ASP A 100 4.75 7.79 8.34
N GLY A 101 5.75 7.15 8.96
CA GLY A 101 5.66 6.56 10.30
C GLY A 101 4.99 5.19 10.38
N LEU A 102 4.61 4.58 9.23
CA LEU A 102 4.10 3.21 9.22
C LEU A 102 5.12 2.21 9.78
N PRO A 103 4.67 1.08 10.37
CA PRO A 103 5.58 0.00 10.75
C PRO A 103 6.32 -0.51 9.51
N VAL A 104 7.65 -0.60 9.60
CA VAL A 104 8.50 -1.04 8.49
C VAL A 104 9.28 -2.29 8.88
N THR A 105 9.38 -3.21 7.94
CA THR A 105 10.32 -4.32 7.99
C THR A 105 11.46 -4.03 7.04
N VAL A 106 12.70 -4.03 7.53
CA VAL A 106 13.90 -3.83 6.71
C VAL A 106 14.65 -5.15 6.60
N ARG A 107 14.88 -5.57 5.36
CA ARG A 107 15.73 -6.70 5.01
C ARG A 107 17.03 -6.16 4.41
N THR A 108 18.14 -6.82 4.69
CA THR A 108 19.46 -6.39 4.27
C THR A 108 20.15 -7.51 3.51
N LEU A 109 20.88 -7.15 2.47
CA LEU A 109 21.79 -8.03 1.74
C LEU A 109 23.17 -7.37 1.72
N VAL A 110 24.17 -8.07 2.24
CA VAL A 110 25.57 -7.66 2.16
C VAL A 110 26.26 -8.55 1.13
N ARG A 111 27.02 -7.94 0.22
CA ARG A 111 27.81 -8.64 -0.77
C ARG A 111 29.26 -8.18 -0.79
N SER A 112 30.10 -9.02 -1.40
CA SER A 112 31.49 -8.66 -1.69
C SER A 112 31.59 -7.76 -2.93
N GLY A 113 32.80 -7.29 -3.18
CA GLY A 113 33.21 -6.75 -4.47
C GLY A 113 33.12 -7.80 -5.60
N PRO A 114 33.33 -7.37 -6.86
CA PRO A 114 33.33 -8.25 -8.01
C PRO A 114 34.59 -9.11 -8.08
N TYR A 115 34.40 -10.40 -8.31
CA TYR A 115 35.44 -11.41 -8.49
C TYR A 115 35.44 -11.95 -9.92
N ALA A 116 36.60 -12.12 -10.53
CA ALA A 116 36.79 -12.79 -11.79
C ALA A 116 36.76 -14.32 -11.62
N LEU A 117 35.99 -14.99 -12.48
CA LEU A 117 36.00 -16.44 -12.63
C LEU A 117 37.21 -16.89 -13.48
N PRO A 118 37.79 -18.08 -13.22
CA PRO A 118 38.86 -18.64 -14.03
C PRO A 118 38.47 -18.78 -15.50
N ALA A 119 39.41 -18.54 -16.42
CA ALA A 119 39.18 -18.72 -17.86
C ALA A 119 38.68 -20.13 -18.25
N THR A 120 39.03 -21.16 -17.47
CA THR A 120 38.59 -22.55 -17.65
C THR A 120 37.11 -22.77 -17.34
N SER A 121 36.46 -21.85 -16.65
CA SER A 121 35.04 -21.95 -16.29
C SER A 121 34.09 -21.39 -17.36
N ARG A 122 34.65 -20.85 -18.45
CA ARG A 122 33.91 -20.19 -19.52
C ARG A 122 33.26 -21.20 -20.45
N ALA A 123 31.98 -20.98 -20.78
CA ALA A 123 31.30 -21.71 -21.84
C ALA A 123 31.68 -21.13 -23.21
N GLY A 124 32.88 -21.44 -23.71
CA GLY A 124 33.36 -21.03 -25.05
C GLY A 124 34.88 -20.83 -25.15
N THR A 125 35.38 -20.65 -26.37
CA THR A 125 36.80 -20.32 -26.63
C THR A 125 37.06 -18.85 -26.26
N ALA A 126 37.64 -18.61 -25.07
CA ALA A 126 38.05 -17.28 -24.65
C ALA A 126 39.12 -16.73 -25.61
N ARG A 127 38.89 -15.55 -26.20
CA ARG A 127 39.89 -14.89 -27.04
C ARG A 127 40.82 -14.03 -26.18
N PRO A 128 42.09 -13.84 -26.58
CA PRO A 128 42.96 -12.87 -25.94
C PRO A 128 42.31 -11.48 -25.96
N GLY A 129 42.08 -10.90 -24.79
CA GLY A 129 41.42 -9.58 -24.63
C GLY A 129 39.97 -9.61 -24.14
N ASP A 130 39.33 -10.78 -24.03
CA ASP A 130 37.96 -10.86 -23.48
C ASP A 130 37.95 -10.52 -21.97
N LYS A 131 37.10 -9.55 -21.58
CA LYS A 131 36.85 -9.20 -20.17
C LYS A 131 36.41 -10.45 -19.40
N PRO A 132 36.92 -10.74 -18.19
CA PRO A 132 36.57 -11.97 -17.45
C PRO A 132 35.09 -12.02 -17.07
N ASP A 133 34.54 -13.23 -17.00
CA ASP A 133 33.22 -13.44 -16.40
C ASP A 133 33.32 -13.16 -14.90
N LEU A 134 32.30 -12.52 -14.34
CA LEU A 134 32.32 -12.04 -12.98
C LEU A 134 31.42 -12.87 -12.07
N THR A 135 31.71 -12.83 -10.78
CA THR A 135 30.90 -13.36 -9.71
C THR A 135 31.05 -12.49 -8.47
N HIS A 136 30.23 -12.72 -7.45
CA HIS A 136 30.34 -12.05 -6.16
C HIS A 136 29.73 -12.93 -5.08
N PHE A 137 30.18 -12.74 -3.85
CA PHE A 137 29.68 -13.45 -2.68
C PHE A 137 28.56 -12.65 -2.04
N ALA A 138 27.52 -13.32 -1.55
CA ALA A 138 26.48 -12.68 -0.77
C ALA A 138 25.96 -13.58 0.35
N ALA A 139 25.55 -12.95 1.43
CA ALA A 139 24.88 -13.60 2.56
C ALA A 139 23.36 -13.51 2.36
N LEU A 140 22.78 -14.48 1.65
CA LEU A 140 21.33 -14.51 1.41
C LEU A 140 20.55 -14.98 2.64
N ASP A 141 19.30 -14.55 2.74
CA ASP A 141 18.35 -15.06 3.71
C ASP A 141 17.99 -16.51 3.36
N SER A 142 18.26 -17.42 4.29
CA SER A 142 17.98 -18.86 4.13
C SER A 142 16.52 -19.19 3.82
N THR A 143 15.56 -18.32 4.18
CA THR A 143 14.14 -18.51 3.87
C THR A 143 13.79 -18.24 2.40
N GLN A 144 14.62 -17.46 1.71
CA GLN A 144 14.40 -17.04 0.33
C GLN A 144 15.02 -18.00 -0.69
N VAL A 145 15.83 -18.96 -0.22
CA VAL A 145 16.53 -19.93 -1.04
C VAL A 145 16.11 -21.36 -0.69
N ARG A 146 16.02 -22.19 -1.72
CA ARG A 146 15.83 -23.64 -1.58
C ARG A 146 16.96 -24.34 -2.28
N LEU A 147 17.61 -25.28 -1.59
CA LEU A 147 18.62 -26.13 -2.19
C LEU A 147 17.96 -27.13 -3.15
N SER A 148 18.52 -27.25 -4.36
CA SER A 148 18.24 -28.33 -5.28
C SER A 148 19.21 -29.49 -5.08
N GLU A 149 20.48 -29.19 -4.78
CA GLU A 149 21.53 -30.19 -4.58
C GLU A 149 22.49 -29.78 -3.46
N GLY A 150 23.10 -30.77 -2.81
CA GLY A 150 24.14 -30.56 -1.79
C GLY A 150 23.60 -29.99 -0.48
N ARG A 151 24.39 -29.12 0.16
CA ARG A 151 24.09 -28.52 1.48
C ARG A 151 24.34 -27.02 1.49
N LEU A 152 23.86 -26.35 2.55
CA LEU A 152 24.18 -24.95 2.79
C LEU A 152 25.65 -24.78 3.20
N PRO A 153 26.30 -23.69 2.79
CA PRO A 153 27.69 -23.41 3.10
C PRO A 153 27.90 -23.11 4.59
N ARG A 154 29.02 -23.58 5.15
CA ARG A 154 29.42 -23.33 6.54
C ARG A 154 30.54 -22.29 6.63
N ALA A 155 30.62 -21.64 7.78
CA ALA A 155 31.72 -20.75 8.13
C ALA A 155 32.93 -21.53 8.68
N GLY A 156 34.09 -20.85 8.76
CA GLY A 156 35.28 -21.37 9.47
C GLY A 156 36.12 -22.39 8.69
N THR A 157 35.80 -22.64 7.43
CA THR A 157 36.50 -23.62 6.59
C THR A 157 37.72 -23.00 5.88
N PRO A 158 38.78 -23.77 5.57
CA PRO A 158 39.94 -23.24 4.83
C PRO A 158 39.56 -22.69 3.46
N ASN A 159 38.76 -23.43 2.70
CA ASN A 159 38.13 -22.96 1.46
C ASN A 159 36.77 -22.35 1.81
N VAL A 160 36.43 -21.21 1.22
CA VAL A 160 35.13 -20.58 1.41
C VAL A 160 34.07 -21.48 0.80
N GLU A 161 33.19 -22.03 1.64
CA GLU A 161 32.05 -22.80 1.15
C GLU A 161 31.04 -21.86 0.49
N VAL A 162 30.56 -22.25 -0.69
CA VAL A 162 29.52 -21.53 -1.41
C VAL A 162 28.42 -22.45 -1.91
N ALA A 163 27.23 -21.92 -2.05
CA ALA A 163 26.19 -22.50 -2.89
C ALA A 163 25.93 -21.57 -4.08
N ILE A 164 25.64 -22.14 -5.25
CA ILE A 164 25.51 -21.39 -6.51
C ILE A 164 24.09 -21.48 -7.08
N PRO A 165 23.59 -20.46 -7.79
CA PRO A 165 22.30 -20.54 -8.46
C PRO A 165 22.28 -21.68 -9.49
N GLU A 166 21.16 -22.36 -9.62
CA GLU A 166 20.97 -23.48 -10.56
C GLU A 166 21.30 -23.11 -12.02
N THR A 167 20.92 -21.91 -12.45
CA THR A 167 21.24 -21.37 -13.78
C THR A 167 22.73 -21.16 -13.98
N ALA A 168 23.44 -20.69 -12.96
CA ALA A 168 24.88 -20.51 -12.97
C ALA A 168 25.62 -21.85 -12.95
N ALA A 169 25.18 -22.80 -12.10
CA ALA A 169 25.72 -24.15 -12.02
C ALA A 169 25.74 -24.84 -13.37
N ARG A 170 24.61 -24.80 -14.09
CA ARG A 170 24.49 -25.39 -15.44
C ARG A 170 25.42 -24.74 -16.45
N ARG A 171 25.49 -23.40 -16.49
CA ARG A 171 26.30 -22.68 -17.48
C ARG A 171 27.80 -22.84 -17.23
N LEU A 172 28.22 -22.80 -15.98
CA LEU A 172 29.62 -22.97 -15.57
C LEU A 172 30.02 -24.45 -15.45
N ARG A 173 29.08 -25.38 -15.62
CA ARG A 173 29.26 -26.83 -15.45
C ARG A 173 29.86 -27.18 -14.08
N LEU A 174 29.39 -26.49 -13.04
CA LEU A 174 29.81 -26.69 -11.66
C LEU A 174 28.78 -27.52 -10.89
N ALA A 175 29.27 -28.44 -10.08
CA ALA A 175 28.47 -29.29 -9.19
C ALA A 175 29.04 -29.23 -7.76
N PRO A 176 28.27 -29.66 -6.74
CA PRO A 176 28.79 -29.80 -5.39
C PRO A 176 30.07 -30.67 -5.37
N GLY A 177 31.11 -30.19 -4.67
CA GLY A 177 32.46 -30.77 -4.64
C GLY A 177 33.47 -30.03 -5.53
N ALA A 178 33.01 -29.20 -6.47
CA ALA A 178 33.90 -28.41 -7.33
C ALA A 178 34.71 -27.39 -6.53
N ARG A 179 35.99 -27.23 -6.90
CA ARG A 179 36.92 -26.25 -6.30
C ARG A 179 37.46 -25.35 -7.39
N LEU A 180 37.45 -24.05 -7.12
CA LEU A 180 38.07 -23.06 -8.00
C LEU A 180 38.56 -21.87 -7.19
N THR A 181 39.47 -21.09 -7.77
CA THR A 181 39.99 -19.86 -7.18
C THR A 181 39.42 -18.69 -7.96
N VAL A 182 38.75 -17.77 -7.28
CA VAL A 182 38.28 -16.53 -7.89
C VAL A 182 39.21 -15.39 -7.48
N THR A 183 39.46 -14.46 -8.39
CA THR A 183 40.41 -13.35 -8.18
C THR A 183 39.65 -12.04 -8.11
N ASP A 184 39.91 -11.23 -7.11
CA ASP A 184 39.24 -9.93 -6.98
C ASP A 184 39.61 -8.98 -8.13
N ARG A 185 38.68 -8.10 -8.51
CA ARG A 185 38.86 -7.15 -9.62
C ARG A 185 39.30 -5.75 -9.17
N LEU A 186 39.27 -5.47 -7.87
CA LEU A 186 39.48 -4.17 -7.24
C LEU A 186 40.56 -4.25 -6.13
N ASP A 187 41.56 -5.13 -6.32
CA ASP A 187 42.72 -5.34 -5.42
C ASP A 187 42.48 -6.12 -4.11
N GLY A 188 41.36 -6.82 -3.98
CA GLY A 188 41.09 -7.75 -2.88
C GLY A 188 41.87 -9.09 -2.96
N PRO A 189 41.84 -9.91 -1.88
CA PRO A 189 42.54 -11.20 -1.86
C PRO A 189 41.88 -12.21 -2.81
N PRO A 190 42.66 -13.09 -3.47
CA PRO A 190 42.10 -14.23 -4.19
C PRO A 190 41.44 -15.21 -3.20
N VAL A 191 40.31 -15.78 -3.59
CA VAL A 191 39.50 -16.62 -2.72
C VAL A 191 39.36 -18.02 -3.31
N ARG A 192 39.80 -19.02 -2.55
CA ARG A 192 39.56 -20.44 -2.87
C ARG A 192 38.16 -20.83 -2.42
N ILE A 193 37.31 -21.22 -3.36
CA ILE A 193 35.92 -21.61 -3.07
C ILE A 193 35.73 -23.12 -3.21
N LEU A 194 34.82 -23.66 -2.40
CA LEU A 194 34.28 -25.01 -2.52
C LEU A 194 32.78 -24.90 -2.77
N VAL A 195 32.32 -25.38 -3.92
CA VAL A 195 30.89 -25.49 -4.20
C VAL A 195 30.32 -26.62 -3.34
N THR A 196 29.39 -26.29 -2.46
CA THR A 196 28.78 -27.23 -1.49
C THR A 196 27.32 -27.54 -1.81
N GLY A 197 26.68 -26.69 -2.59
CA GLY A 197 25.29 -26.87 -2.99
C GLY A 197 24.91 -26.03 -4.19
N VAL A 198 23.74 -26.36 -4.74
CA VAL A 198 23.07 -25.60 -5.78
C VAL A 198 21.74 -25.15 -5.23
N TYR A 199 21.39 -23.88 -5.44
CA TYR A 199 20.15 -23.31 -4.93
C TYR A 199 19.31 -22.67 -6.04
N ARG A 200 18.02 -22.54 -5.75
CA ARG A 200 17.08 -21.73 -6.52
C ARG A 200 16.29 -20.82 -5.58
N PRO A 201 15.79 -19.67 -6.06
CA PRO A 201 14.82 -18.88 -5.33
C PRO A 201 13.61 -19.71 -4.90
N THR A 202 13.19 -19.57 -3.64
CA THR A 202 11.94 -20.17 -3.15
C THR A 202 10.74 -19.59 -3.91
N GLU A 203 10.74 -18.26 -4.09
CA GLU A 203 9.74 -17.50 -4.83
C GLU A 203 10.47 -16.45 -5.69
N PRO A 204 10.62 -16.67 -7.01
CA PRO A 204 11.33 -15.73 -7.89
C PRO A 204 10.70 -14.34 -7.95
N ALA A 205 9.37 -14.24 -7.75
CA ALA A 205 8.65 -12.96 -7.74
C ALA A 205 8.67 -12.25 -6.37
N SER A 206 9.43 -12.75 -5.40
CA SER A 206 9.57 -12.13 -4.09
C SER A 206 10.27 -10.77 -4.21
N PRO A 207 9.74 -9.69 -3.59
CA PRO A 207 10.42 -8.40 -3.51
C PRO A 207 11.84 -8.47 -2.94
N TYR A 208 12.15 -9.53 -2.17
CA TYR A 208 13.50 -9.79 -1.67
C TYR A 208 14.57 -9.72 -2.76
N TRP A 209 14.27 -10.20 -3.97
CA TRP A 209 15.24 -10.26 -5.06
C TRP A 209 15.56 -8.89 -5.67
N LEU A 210 14.88 -7.80 -5.29
CA LEU A 210 15.29 -6.43 -5.61
C LEU A 210 16.63 -6.04 -4.96
N LEU A 211 17.00 -6.72 -3.87
CA LEU A 211 18.30 -6.58 -3.21
C LEU A 211 19.45 -7.07 -4.09
N ASP A 212 19.21 -8.08 -4.92
CA ASP A 212 20.20 -8.66 -5.83
C ASP A 212 20.16 -7.95 -7.19
N ASP A 213 21.31 -7.52 -7.71
CA ASP A 213 21.40 -6.89 -9.02
C ASP A 213 21.03 -7.85 -10.17
N LEU A 214 21.18 -9.15 -9.96
CA LEU A 214 20.80 -10.18 -10.93
C LEU A 214 19.30 -10.53 -10.83
N GLY A 215 18.60 -10.02 -9.81
CA GLY A 215 17.18 -10.27 -9.58
C GLY A 215 16.87 -11.74 -9.30
N GLY A 216 17.77 -12.48 -8.65
CA GLY A 216 17.60 -13.90 -8.34
C GLY A 216 17.68 -14.83 -9.55
N ARG A 217 18.01 -14.32 -10.74
CA ARG A 217 18.09 -15.11 -11.99
C ARG A 217 19.35 -15.96 -12.09
N GLY A 218 20.35 -15.66 -11.27
CA GLY A 218 21.61 -16.40 -11.22
C GLY A 218 22.64 -16.01 -12.27
N VAL A 219 22.21 -15.40 -13.40
CA VAL A 219 23.08 -14.95 -14.49
C VAL A 219 22.54 -13.68 -15.12
N GLN A 220 23.43 -12.73 -15.41
CA GLN A 220 23.12 -11.53 -16.19
C GLN A 220 24.27 -11.26 -17.17
N THR A 221 23.94 -11.03 -18.43
CA THR A 221 24.91 -10.64 -19.46
C THR A 221 24.65 -9.19 -19.85
N SER A 222 25.68 -8.34 -19.72
CA SER A 222 25.72 -6.97 -20.21
C SER A 222 27.08 -6.76 -20.90
N SER A 223 27.92 -5.83 -20.44
CA SER A 223 29.31 -5.69 -20.91
C SER A 223 30.24 -6.83 -20.50
N PHE A 224 29.81 -7.63 -19.53
CA PHE A 224 30.42 -8.89 -19.06
C PHE A 224 29.29 -9.80 -18.59
N THR A 225 29.57 -11.11 -18.45
CA THR A 225 28.61 -12.05 -17.86
C THR A 225 28.90 -12.19 -16.38
N THR A 226 27.92 -11.87 -15.55
CA THR A 226 27.97 -12.05 -14.10
C THR A 226 27.16 -13.27 -13.71
N TYR A 227 27.75 -14.13 -12.88
CA TYR A 227 27.14 -15.33 -12.30
C TYR A 227 27.04 -15.17 -10.78
N GLY A 228 25.89 -15.48 -10.19
CA GLY A 228 25.73 -15.44 -8.73
C GLY A 228 24.37 -14.90 -8.28
N PRO A 229 24.26 -14.44 -7.04
CA PRO A 229 25.32 -14.42 -6.02
C PRO A 229 25.78 -15.82 -5.60
N LEU A 230 27.07 -15.95 -5.26
CA LEU A 230 27.58 -17.11 -4.54
C LEU A 230 27.12 -16.99 -3.08
N LEU A 231 26.12 -17.77 -2.73
CA LEU A 231 25.61 -17.83 -1.36
C LEU A 231 26.72 -18.34 -0.45
N THR A 232 27.07 -17.59 0.59
CA THR A 232 28.05 -18.00 1.60
C THR A 232 27.58 -17.64 3.00
N ALA A 233 28.31 -18.08 4.03
CA ALA A 233 27.99 -17.77 5.40
C ALA A 233 28.17 -16.25 5.68
N PRO A 234 27.31 -15.60 6.48
CA PRO A 234 27.38 -14.16 6.74
C PRO A 234 28.74 -13.67 7.21
N SER A 235 29.42 -14.45 8.06
CA SER A 235 30.74 -14.12 8.59
C SER A 235 31.84 -14.06 7.53
N VAL A 236 31.64 -14.64 6.35
CA VAL A 236 32.61 -14.56 5.24
C VAL A 236 32.60 -13.16 4.63
N VAL A 237 31.41 -12.58 4.44
CA VAL A 237 31.22 -11.25 3.82
C VAL A 237 31.46 -10.10 4.81
N THR A 238 31.33 -10.38 6.12
CA THR A 238 31.59 -9.39 7.17
C THR A 238 32.96 -9.54 7.84
N GLY A 239 33.64 -10.68 7.68
CA GLY A 239 34.87 -11.01 8.39
C GLY A 239 36.17 -10.80 7.61
N GLY A 240 36.16 -10.00 6.53
CA GLY A 240 37.37 -9.63 5.77
C GLY A 240 37.99 -10.75 4.93
N ARG A 241 37.32 -11.90 4.77
CA ARG A 241 37.80 -13.02 3.93
C ARG A 241 37.56 -12.79 2.43
N VAL A 242 36.68 -11.86 2.10
CA VAL A 242 36.36 -11.40 0.75
C VAL A 242 36.46 -9.87 0.75
N SER A 243 36.64 -9.28 -0.43
CA SER A 243 36.60 -7.84 -0.62
C SER A 243 35.29 -7.25 -0.15
N GLU A 244 35.35 -6.03 0.36
CA GLU A 244 34.14 -5.28 0.67
C GLU A 244 33.39 -4.93 -0.62
N GLY A 245 32.07 -4.83 -0.50
CA GLY A 245 31.21 -4.46 -1.59
C GLY A 245 29.95 -3.78 -1.08
N PRO A 246 29.02 -3.43 -1.97
CA PRO A 246 27.87 -2.67 -1.58
C PRO A 246 26.91 -3.48 -0.71
N SER A 247 26.20 -2.76 0.13
CA SER A 247 25.08 -3.25 0.90
C SER A 247 23.78 -2.78 0.26
N ALA A 248 22.77 -3.63 0.28
CA ALA A 248 21.44 -3.34 -0.18
C ALA A 248 20.44 -3.52 0.96
N TRP A 249 19.45 -2.63 1.04
CA TRP A 249 18.35 -2.70 1.96
C TRP A 249 17.03 -2.62 1.22
N LEU A 250 16.05 -3.38 1.70
CA LEU A 250 14.69 -3.43 1.20
C LEU A 250 13.79 -3.17 2.39
N ALA A 251 13.13 -2.01 2.39
CA ALA A 251 12.14 -1.67 3.39
C ALA A 251 10.74 -1.84 2.81
N SER A 252 9.91 -2.61 3.52
CA SER A 252 8.51 -2.80 3.21
C SER A 252 7.66 -2.32 4.38
N ALA A 253 6.68 -1.47 4.11
CA ALA A 253 5.75 -0.99 5.12
C ALA A 253 4.56 -1.93 5.30
N ASP A 254 4.02 -1.95 6.51
CA ASP A 254 2.73 -2.56 6.81
C ASP A 254 1.62 -1.52 6.58
N PHE A 255 0.83 -1.75 5.52
CA PHE A 255 -0.28 -0.88 5.14
C PHE A 255 -1.62 -1.28 5.79
N ALA A 256 -1.66 -2.26 6.70
CA ALA A 256 -2.91 -2.77 7.27
C ALA A 256 -3.76 -1.70 7.99
N ARG A 257 -3.11 -0.65 8.50
CA ARG A 257 -3.78 0.50 9.17
C ARG A 257 -3.85 1.76 8.30
N LEU A 258 -3.46 1.69 7.02
CA LEU A 258 -3.54 2.83 6.11
C LEU A 258 -5.00 3.14 5.78
N THR A 259 -5.32 4.41 5.73
CA THR A 259 -6.64 4.96 5.36
C THR A 259 -6.49 5.90 4.18
N ALA A 260 -7.57 6.11 3.43
CA ALA A 260 -7.54 6.93 2.21
C ALA A 260 -7.12 8.39 2.47
N ASP A 261 -7.44 8.96 3.64
CA ASP A 261 -7.04 10.33 4.03
C ASP A 261 -5.52 10.50 4.22
N ARG A 262 -4.80 9.41 4.45
CA ARG A 262 -3.33 9.41 4.62
C ARG A 262 -2.56 9.22 3.31
N ILE A 263 -3.24 8.99 2.19
CA ILE A 263 -2.57 8.74 0.89
C ILE A 263 -1.68 9.93 0.49
N ASP A 264 -2.17 11.16 0.64
CA ASP A 264 -1.41 12.36 0.23
C ASP A 264 -0.15 12.58 1.07
N ALA A 265 -0.27 12.39 2.38
CA ALA A 265 0.86 12.45 3.31
C ALA A 265 1.90 11.36 2.99
N LEU A 266 1.44 10.12 2.80
CA LEU A 266 2.29 9.00 2.44
C LEU A 266 2.97 9.22 1.09
N ARG A 267 2.26 9.70 0.07
CA ARG A 267 2.83 10.03 -1.25
C ARG A 267 3.93 11.08 -1.13
N THR A 268 3.68 12.14 -0.37
CA THR A 268 4.64 13.24 -0.16
C THR A 268 5.88 12.75 0.55
N SER A 269 5.71 11.92 1.58
CA SER A 269 6.81 11.31 2.30
C SER A 269 7.60 10.32 1.44
N ALA A 270 6.91 9.53 0.61
CA ALA A 270 7.54 8.58 -0.30
C ALA A 270 8.36 9.26 -1.41
N ARG A 271 7.95 10.46 -1.84
CA ARG A 271 8.70 11.27 -2.82
C ARG A 271 9.96 11.92 -2.23
N THR A 272 9.88 12.37 -0.98
CA THR A 272 10.94 13.17 -0.34
C THR A 272 11.89 12.34 0.52
N GLY A 273 11.40 11.28 1.15
CA GLY A 273 12.15 10.38 2.03
C GLY A 273 13.40 9.76 1.40
N PRO A 274 13.36 9.23 0.17
CA PRO A 274 14.54 8.64 -0.48
C PRO A 274 15.71 9.62 -0.63
N ALA A 275 15.44 10.91 -0.84
CA ALA A 275 16.48 11.92 -0.96
C ALA A 275 17.30 12.09 0.33
N ALA A 276 16.69 11.88 1.50
CA ALA A 276 17.39 11.92 2.79
C ALA A 276 18.38 10.74 2.96
N LEU A 277 18.13 9.62 2.27
CA LEU A 277 18.97 8.43 2.30
C LEU A 277 20.20 8.53 1.39
N LEU A 278 20.27 9.54 0.51
CA LEU A 278 21.47 9.75 -0.31
C LEU A 278 22.68 10.19 0.52
N LYS A 279 22.46 10.65 1.77
CA LYS A 279 23.50 11.10 2.70
C LYS A 279 23.82 10.05 3.79
N LEU A 280 23.72 8.76 3.44
CA LEU A 280 24.03 7.69 4.39
C LEU A 280 25.46 7.80 4.92
N PRO A 281 25.72 7.40 6.17
CA PRO A 281 27.08 7.33 6.70
C PRO A 281 27.79 6.12 6.07
N THR A 282 28.39 6.32 4.90
CA THR A 282 29.08 5.29 4.12
C THR A 282 30.55 5.10 4.54
N GLY A 283 31.17 6.15 5.08
CA GLY A 283 32.58 6.20 5.47
C GLY A 283 33.45 6.94 4.44
N ASP A 284 34.64 7.38 4.87
CA ASP A 284 35.60 8.06 4.01
C ASP A 284 36.17 7.03 3.00
N GLY A 285 36.06 7.32 1.69
CA GLY A 285 36.53 6.41 0.63
C GLY A 285 35.45 5.57 -0.08
N SER A 286 34.17 5.76 0.25
CA SER A 286 33.08 5.19 -0.57
C SER A 286 32.90 6.01 -1.85
N GLU A 287 33.57 5.61 -2.93
CA GLU A 287 33.39 6.21 -4.27
C GLU A 287 32.06 5.79 -4.92
N GLY A 288 31.49 4.66 -4.48
CA GLY A 288 30.19 4.17 -4.90
C GLY A 288 29.04 5.06 -4.43
N GLY A 289 28.33 5.67 -5.38
CA GLY A 289 27.15 6.48 -5.08
C GLY A 289 26.06 5.71 -4.34
N THR A 290 25.43 6.38 -3.37
CA THR A 290 24.23 5.85 -2.71
C THR A 290 23.01 6.06 -3.60
N THR A 291 22.20 5.02 -3.77
CA THR A 291 20.92 5.08 -4.47
C THR A 291 19.80 4.69 -3.54
N ALA A 292 18.69 5.42 -3.61
CA ALA A 292 17.48 5.13 -2.86
C ALA A 292 16.27 5.43 -3.75
N SER A 293 15.40 4.44 -3.94
CA SER A 293 14.23 4.59 -4.81
C SER A 293 13.04 3.75 -4.34
N THR A 294 11.86 4.24 -4.67
CA THR A 294 10.57 3.57 -4.47
C THR A 294 9.63 4.02 -5.58
N ALA A 295 8.75 3.12 -6.04
CA ALA A 295 7.67 3.44 -6.97
C ALA A 295 6.30 3.54 -6.25
N LEU A 296 6.31 3.68 -4.92
CA LEU A 296 5.11 3.85 -4.12
C LEU A 296 4.25 5.04 -4.58
N PRO A 297 4.79 6.23 -4.91
CA PRO A 297 3.96 7.34 -5.38
C PRO A 297 3.12 6.98 -6.62
N GLU A 298 3.70 6.27 -7.59
CA GLU A 298 3.04 5.85 -8.82
C GLU A 298 1.97 4.78 -8.57
N VAL A 299 2.22 3.88 -7.61
CA VAL A 299 1.24 2.89 -7.16
C VAL A 299 0.05 3.59 -6.49
N LEU A 300 0.29 4.55 -5.60
CA LEU A 300 -0.76 5.32 -4.94
C LEU A 300 -1.59 6.11 -5.96
N ASP A 301 -0.96 6.75 -6.94
CA ASP A 301 -1.65 7.48 -8.02
C ASP A 301 -2.55 6.57 -8.85
N ARG A 302 -2.16 5.30 -9.05
CA ARG A 302 -2.98 4.33 -9.78
C ARG A 302 -4.18 3.88 -8.94
N VAL A 303 -3.98 3.65 -7.64
CA VAL A 303 -5.04 3.23 -6.73
C VAL A 303 -6.07 4.35 -6.56
N GLU A 304 -5.63 5.58 -6.32
CA GLU A 304 -6.54 6.72 -6.16
C GLU A 304 -7.41 6.94 -7.40
N ARG A 305 -6.81 6.89 -8.60
CA ARG A 305 -7.58 6.96 -9.86
C ARG A 305 -8.64 5.87 -9.95
N SER A 306 -8.32 4.64 -9.55
CA SER A 306 -9.29 3.54 -9.53
C SER A 306 -10.41 3.75 -8.52
N LEU A 307 -10.09 4.29 -7.33
CA LEU A 307 -11.07 4.61 -6.29
C LEU A 307 -12.01 5.75 -6.71
N LEU A 308 -11.49 6.79 -7.35
CA LEU A 308 -12.29 7.91 -7.86
C LEU A 308 -13.33 7.44 -8.89
N VAL A 309 -12.94 6.54 -9.79
CA VAL A 309 -13.87 5.94 -10.78
C VAL A 309 -14.96 5.13 -10.07
N SER A 310 -14.59 4.28 -9.10
CA SER A 310 -15.55 3.47 -8.33
C SER A 310 -16.53 4.35 -7.52
N ARG A 311 -16.03 5.40 -6.88
CA ARG A 311 -16.84 6.34 -6.09
C ARG A 311 -17.84 7.12 -6.96
N SER A 312 -17.44 7.49 -8.18
CA SER A 312 -18.33 8.14 -9.14
C SER A 312 -19.55 7.27 -9.46
N THR A 313 -19.34 5.98 -9.74
CA THR A 313 -20.45 5.04 -10.01
C THR A 313 -21.40 4.92 -8.82
N LEU A 314 -20.87 4.82 -7.60
CA LEU A 314 -21.70 4.75 -6.38
C LEU A 314 -22.48 6.04 -6.12
N LEU A 315 -21.89 7.21 -6.36
CA LEU A 315 -22.58 8.51 -6.21
C LEU A 315 -23.70 8.68 -7.22
N VAL A 316 -23.54 8.19 -8.45
CA VAL A 316 -24.61 8.17 -9.44
C VAL A 316 -25.79 7.33 -8.94
N VAL A 317 -25.52 6.12 -8.43
CA VAL A 317 -26.56 5.27 -7.82
C VAL A 317 -27.20 5.93 -6.60
N ALA A 318 -26.41 6.58 -5.75
CA ALA A 318 -26.91 7.33 -4.59
C ALA A 318 -27.88 8.44 -5.00
N LEU A 319 -27.50 9.22 -6.02
CA LEU A 319 -28.29 10.33 -6.55
C LEU A 319 -29.61 9.84 -7.15
N GLN A 320 -29.58 8.72 -7.89
CA GLN A 320 -30.79 8.09 -8.43
C GLN A 320 -31.76 7.66 -7.31
N LEU A 321 -31.25 7.03 -6.25
CA LEU A 321 -32.07 6.63 -5.10
C LEU A 321 -32.64 7.86 -4.36
N ALA A 322 -31.83 8.90 -4.18
CA ALA A 322 -32.27 10.15 -3.55
C ALA A 322 -33.38 10.84 -4.38
N LEU A 323 -33.23 10.87 -5.70
CA LEU A 323 -34.23 11.41 -6.61
C LEU A 323 -35.54 10.61 -6.55
N LEU A 324 -35.45 9.28 -6.53
CA LEU A 324 -36.61 8.40 -6.41
C LEU A 324 -37.36 8.63 -5.09
N ALA A 325 -36.62 8.77 -3.98
CA ALA A 325 -37.19 9.11 -2.68
C ALA A 325 -37.87 10.49 -2.68
N ALA A 326 -37.25 11.51 -3.28
CA ALA A 326 -37.85 12.84 -3.42
C ALA A 326 -39.16 12.81 -4.23
N CYS A 327 -39.19 12.06 -5.34
CA CYS A 327 -40.40 11.86 -6.13
C CYS A 327 -41.51 11.17 -5.33
N ALA A 328 -41.19 10.14 -4.55
CA ALA A 328 -42.15 9.46 -3.68
C ALA A 328 -42.72 10.40 -2.61
N LEU A 329 -41.88 11.21 -1.96
CA LEU A 329 -42.31 12.22 -0.99
C LEU A 329 -43.21 13.28 -1.62
N LEU A 330 -42.90 13.73 -2.83
CA LEU A 330 -43.75 14.65 -3.59
C LEU A 330 -45.13 14.05 -3.91
N LEU A 331 -45.18 12.78 -4.30
CA LEU A 331 -46.44 12.07 -4.54
C LEU A 331 -47.28 11.96 -3.26
N VAL A 332 -46.66 11.58 -2.14
CA VAL A 332 -47.33 11.54 -0.83
C VAL A 332 -47.85 12.93 -0.44
N ALA A 333 -47.05 13.98 -0.61
CA ALA A 333 -47.46 15.36 -0.35
C ALA A 333 -48.63 15.79 -1.24
N ARG A 334 -48.64 15.40 -2.53
CA ARG A 334 -49.75 15.67 -3.46
C ARG A 334 -51.03 14.94 -3.05
N LEU A 335 -50.94 13.68 -2.61
CA LEU A 335 -52.09 12.92 -2.12
C LEU A 335 -52.69 13.56 -0.86
N LEU A 336 -51.84 13.94 0.10
CA LEU A 336 -52.26 14.72 1.28
C LEU A 336 -52.94 16.04 0.89
N ALA A 337 -52.39 16.76 -0.08
CA ALA A 337 -52.98 18.02 -0.55
C ALA A 337 -54.33 17.80 -1.24
N ALA A 338 -54.46 16.76 -2.06
CA ALA A 338 -55.71 16.40 -2.74
C ALA A 338 -56.81 16.03 -1.73
N GLU A 339 -56.52 15.20 -0.73
CA GLU A 339 -57.50 14.91 0.33
C GLU A 339 -57.91 16.17 1.12
N ARG A 340 -56.96 17.04 1.45
CA ARG A 340 -57.24 18.33 2.12
C ARG A 340 -58.14 19.26 1.30
N THR A 341 -58.16 19.16 -0.04
CA THR A 341 -59.06 19.98 -0.88
C THR A 341 -60.54 19.64 -0.72
N GLY A 342 -60.89 18.42 -0.31
CA GLY A 342 -62.26 18.04 0.07
C GLY A 342 -62.73 18.80 1.31
N GLU A 343 -61.90 18.88 2.35
CA GLU A 343 -62.17 19.63 3.58
C GLU A 343 -62.12 21.16 3.40
N THR A 344 -61.19 21.67 2.57
CA THR A 344 -61.08 23.13 2.36
C THR A 344 -62.23 23.72 1.55
N ARG A 345 -62.94 22.93 0.73
CA ARG A 345 -64.18 23.40 0.07
C ARG A 345 -65.30 23.71 1.09
N LEU A 346 -65.42 22.93 2.16
CA LEU A 346 -66.33 23.18 3.27
C LEU A 346 -65.94 24.38 4.14
N LEU A 347 -64.64 24.64 4.31
CA LEU A 347 -64.14 25.82 5.03
C LEU A 347 -64.17 27.11 4.18
N ARG A 348 -64.06 27.01 2.84
CA ARG A 348 -64.24 28.14 1.92
C ARG A 348 -65.68 28.64 1.87
N ALA A 349 -66.66 27.74 2.02
CA ALA A 349 -68.06 28.12 2.20
C ALA A 349 -68.29 28.95 3.50
N ARG A 350 -67.30 29.00 4.41
CA ARG A 350 -67.30 29.79 5.65
C ARG A 350 -66.29 30.95 5.68
N GLY A 351 -65.67 31.32 4.53
CA GLY A 351 -64.99 32.61 4.37
C GLY A 351 -63.47 32.70 4.69
N ALA A 352 -62.72 31.59 4.73
CA ALA A 352 -61.28 31.65 5.02
C ALA A 352 -60.41 32.06 3.80
N SER A 353 -59.48 33.03 3.98
CA SER A 353 -58.62 33.57 2.91
C SER A 353 -57.40 32.70 2.59
N ARG A 354 -57.01 32.65 1.31
CA ARG A 354 -55.96 31.76 0.75
C ARG A 354 -54.55 32.02 1.30
N THR A 355 -54.27 33.23 1.73
CA THR A 355 -52.95 33.66 2.23
C THR A 355 -52.64 33.13 3.63
N ALA A 356 -53.64 33.00 4.49
CA ALA A 356 -53.48 32.44 5.83
C ALA A 356 -53.15 30.93 5.80
N LEU A 357 -53.70 30.20 4.84
CA LEU A 357 -53.44 28.76 4.66
C LEU A 357 -52.04 28.49 4.08
N ALA A 358 -51.59 29.32 3.14
CA ALA A 358 -50.24 29.24 2.59
C ALA A 358 -49.17 29.56 3.65
N GLY A 359 -49.40 30.59 4.47
CA GLY A 359 -48.48 30.96 5.56
C GLY A 359 -48.37 29.92 6.67
N LEU A 360 -49.46 29.19 6.97
CA LEU A 360 -49.46 28.11 7.95
C LEU A 360 -48.73 26.87 7.43
N ALA A 361 -48.95 26.50 6.16
CA ALA A 361 -48.27 25.38 5.52
C ALA A 361 -46.75 25.62 5.38
N ALA A 362 -46.33 26.86 5.10
CA ALA A 362 -44.92 27.24 5.07
C ALA A 362 -44.26 27.12 6.45
N ARG A 363 -44.97 27.47 7.54
CA ARG A 363 -44.47 27.29 8.92
C ARG A 363 -44.40 25.83 9.36
N GLU A 364 -45.37 25.00 8.97
CA GLU A 364 -45.33 23.56 9.26
C GLU A 364 -44.19 22.87 8.49
N ALA A 365 -43.95 23.26 7.23
CA ALA A 365 -42.82 22.75 6.45
C ALA A 365 -41.46 23.14 7.06
N LEU A 366 -41.35 24.37 7.57
CA LEU A 366 -40.12 24.85 8.23
C LEU A 366 -39.83 24.11 9.55
N LEU A 367 -40.88 23.71 10.28
CA LEU A 367 -40.77 22.97 11.55
C LEU A 367 -40.48 21.47 11.35
N LEU A 368 -40.85 20.90 10.20
CA LEU A 368 -40.56 19.50 9.84
C LEU A 368 -39.21 19.34 9.13
N ALA A 369 -38.69 20.40 8.51
CA ALA A 369 -37.40 20.40 7.82
C ALA A 369 -36.24 21.00 8.65
N GLY A 370 -36.53 21.49 9.86
CA GLY A 370 -35.49 21.89 10.81
C GLY A 370 -34.94 20.66 11.55
N PRO A 371 -33.62 20.61 11.82
CA PRO A 371 -33.00 19.52 12.56
C PRO A 371 -33.52 19.39 14.00
#